data_AF-A0A2A2IG24-F1
#
_entry.id   AF-A0A2A2IG24-F1
#
_cell.length_a   1.000
_cell.length_b   1.000
_cell.length_c   1.000
_cell.angle_alpha   90.00
_cell.angle_beta   90.00
_cell.angle_gamma   90.00
#
_symmetry.space_group_name_H-M   'P 1'
#
loop_
_entity.id
_entity.type
_entity.pdbx_description
1 polymer ?
#
loop_
_entity_poly.entity_id
_entity_poly.type
_entity_poly.pdbx_seq_one_letter_code
_entity_poly.pdbx_strand_id
1 'polypeptide(L)' 'METASVLTNLERKIITIIQHHNKRGRSTSLRELKMRLSHEESKIQSTIEDLIKREWIKIHENEWTVVKKLF' A
#
# COMPACT_ATOMS: atom_id res chain seq x y z
N MET A 1 -8.18 -22.07 13.79
CA MET A 1 -7.40 -21.44 12.70
C MET A 1 -7.96 -20.04 12.49
N GLU A 2 -7.46 -19.05 13.24
CA GLU A 2 -7.91 -17.66 13.12
C GLU A 2 -7.21 -16.99 11.93
N THR A 3 -7.72 -17.18 10.73
CA THR A 3 -7.37 -16.34 9.56
C THR A 3 -8.23 -15.07 9.57
N ALA A 4 -8.21 -14.34 10.68
CA ALA A 4 -8.80 -13.02 10.79
C ALA A 4 -7.76 -11.98 10.36
N SER A 5 -7.82 -11.54 9.10
CA SER A 5 -7.43 -10.18 8.70
C SER A 5 -6.02 -9.72 9.11
N VAL A 6 -4.96 -10.29 8.50
CA VAL A 6 -3.56 -9.82 8.69
C VAL A 6 -3.40 -8.31 8.43
N LEU A 7 -4.27 -7.70 7.62
CA LEU A 7 -4.17 -6.29 7.23
C LEU A 7 -5.20 -5.41 7.91
N THR A 8 -4.77 -4.22 8.36
CA THR A 8 -5.68 -3.16 8.83
C THR A 8 -6.49 -2.56 7.67
N ASN A 9 -7.56 -1.82 7.98
CA ASN A 9 -8.34 -1.14 6.94
C ASN A 9 -7.52 -0.10 6.17
N LEU A 10 -6.59 0.59 6.84
CA LEU A 10 -5.68 1.52 6.19
C LEU A 10 -4.74 0.80 5.23
N GLU A 11 -4.13 -0.29 5.69
CA GLU A 11 -3.23 -1.13 4.88
C GLU A 11 -3.92 -1.66 3.63
N ARG A 12 -5.14 -2.20 3.78
CA ARG A 12 -5.94 -2.67 2.64
C ARG A 12 -6.19 -1.56 1.62
N LYS A 13 -6.55 -0.36 2.08
CA LYS A 13 -6.81 0.77 1.18
C LYS A 13 -5.52 1.21 0.47
N ILE A 14 -4.40 1.30 1.17
CA ILE A 14 -3.08 1.61 0.57
C ILE A 14 -2.73 0.59 -0.51
N ILE A 15 -2.79 -0.70 -0.19
CA ILE A 15 -2.49 -1.79 -1.13
C ILE A 15 -3.43 -1.71 -2.35
N THR A 16 -4.73 -1.50 -2.12
CA THR A 16 -5.72 -1.41 -3.21
C THR A 16 -5.41 -0.25 -4.17
N ILE A 17 -5.04 0.91 -3.64
CA ILE A 17 -4.68 2.08 -4.47
C ILE A 17 -3.42 1.79 -5.28
N ILE A 18 -2.35 1.29 -4.63
CA ILE A 18 -1.09 0.98 -5.30
C ILE A 18 -1.30 -0.08 -6.39
N GLN A 19 -2.03 -1.15 -6.07
CA GLN A 19 -2.35 -2.21 -7.03
C GLN A 19 -3.15 -1.68 -8.23
N HIS A 20 -4.13 -0.79 -8.00
CA HIS A 20 -4.90 -0.17 -9.07
C HIS A 20 -4.02 0.70 -9.99
N HIS A 21 -3.05 1.42 -9.43
CA HIS A 21 -2.09 2.23 -10.17
C HIS A 21 -1.12 1.37 -10.97
N ASN A 22 -0.52 0.33 -10.36
CA ASN A 22 0.37 -0.59 -11.05
C ASN A 22 -0.33 -1.27 -12.24
N LYS A 23 -1.59 -1.70 -12.08
CA LYS A 23 -2.40 -2.28 -13.19
C LYS A 23 -2.60 -1.33 -14.36
N ARG A 24 -2.49 -0.01 -14.14
CA ARG A 24 -2.63 1.04 -15.16
C ARG A 24 -1.28 1.57 -15.64
N GLY A 25 -0.16 0.95 -15.25
CA GLY A 25 1.20 1.42 -15.58
C GLY A 25 1.51 2.80 -14.99
N ARG A 26 0.92 3.13 -13.83
CA ARG A 26 1.16 4.38 -13.12
C ARG A 26 1.83 4.11 -11.78
N SER A 27 2.73 4.98 -11.37
CA SER A 27 3.23 5.03 -10.00
C SER A 27 2.22 5.69 -9.07
N THR A 28 2.27 5.30 -7.79
CA THR A 28 1.53 5.96 -6.72
C THR A 28 2.48 6.85 -5.94
N SER A 29 2.06 8.09 -5.64
CA SER A 29 2.83 9.00 -4.80
C SER A 29 2.24 9.11 -3.39
N LEU A 30 3.08 9.47 -2.42
CA LEU A 30 2.66 9.69 -1.05
C LEU A 30 1.62 10.81 -0.93
N ARG A 31 1.78 11.88 -1.72
CA ARG A 31 0.83 12.99 -1.82
C ARG A 31 -0.55 12.52 -2.29
N GLU A 32 -0.60 11.61 -3.27
CA GLU A 32 -1.87 11.06 -3.74
C GLU A 32 -2.56 10.19 -2.69
N LEU A 33 -1.80 9.34 -2.00
CA LEU A 33 -2.33 8.54 -0.89
C LEU A 33 -2.89 9.44 0.21
N LYS A 34 -2.20 10.52 0.57
CA LYS A 34 -2.68 11.52 1.52
C LYS A 34 -4.03 12.13 1.10
N MET A 35 -4.15 12.55 -0.15
CA MET A 35 -5.39 13.11 -0.69
C MET A 35 -6.55 12.12 -0.67
N ARG A 36 -6.30 10.83 -0.97
CA ARG A 36 -7.35 9.79 -1.07
C ARG A 36 -7.74 9.18 0.28
N LEU A 37 -6.80 9.09 1.21
CA LEU A 37 -6.97 8.37 2.47
C LEU A 37 -7.32 9.28 3.64
N SER A 38 -7.18 10.61 3.49
CA SER A 38 -7.44 11.60 4.54
C SER A 38 -6.69 11.30 5.84
N HIS A 39 -5.47 10.75 5.71
CA HIS A 39 -4.57 10.45 6.81
C HIS A 39 -3.32 11.31 6.71
N GLU A 40 -2.69 11.56 7.86
CA GLU A 40 -1.40 12.22 7.93
C GLU A 40 -0.34 11.49 7.12
N GLU A 41 0.52 12.28 6.48
CA GLU A 41 1.55 11.78 5.58
C GLU A 41 2.52 10.83 6.29
N SER A 42 2.91 11.17 7.51
CA SER A 42 3.75 10.35 8.39
C SER A 42 3.11 9.00 8.73
N LYS A 43 1.78 8.98 8.93
CA LYS A 43 1.05 7.74 9.19
C LYS A 43 0.99 6.85 7.95
N ILE A 44 0.78 7.43 6.78
CA ILE A 44 0.80 6.70 5.52
C ILE A 44 2.20 6.14 5.24
N GLN A 45 3.24 6.96 5.41
CA GLN A 45 4.62 6.55 5.19
C GLN A 45 5.02 5.39 6.10
N SER A 46 4.79 5.50 7.42
CA SER A 46 5.07 4.42 8.36
C SER A 46 4.30 3.13 8.04
N THR A 47 3.06 3.25 7.54
CA THR A 47 2.27 2.09 7.11
C THR A 47 2.85 1.44 5.85
N ILE A 48 3.33 2.23 4.88
CA ILE A 48 3.99 1.70 3.68
C ILE A 48 5.30 0.99 4.05
N GLU A 49 6.09 1.58 4.93
CA GLU A 49 7.33 0.96 5.43
C GLU A 49 7.06 -0.37 6.13
N ASP A 50 5.99 -0.47 6.94
CA ASP A 50 5.56 -1.74 7.55
C ASP A 50 5.13 -2.77 6.48
N LEU A 51 4.35 -2.34 5.49
CA LEU A 51 3.93 -3.18 4.38
C LEU A 51 5.10 -3.68 3.51
N ILE A 52 6.16 -2.88 3.37
CA ILE A 52 7.40 -3.31 2.71
C ILE A 52 8.11 -4.37 3.55
N LYS A 53 8.27 -4.14 4.87
CA LYS A 53 8.89 -5.11 5.79
C LYS A 53 8.15 -6.44 5.82
N ARG A 54 6.82 -6.41 5.72
CA ARG A 54 5.93 -7.58 5.68
C ARG A 54 5.78 -8.19 4.29
N GLU A 55 6.56 -7.70 3.33
CA GLU A 55 6.60 -8.15 1.94
C GLU A 55 5.24 -8.12 1.23
N TRP A 56 4.41 -7.12 1.54
CA TRP A 56 3.19 -6.83 0.77
C TRP A 56 3.48 -5.89 -0.40
N ILE A 57 4.45 -5.00 -0.23
CA ILE A 57 4.91 -4.03 -1.23
C ILE A 57 6.41 -4.23 -1.45
N LYS A 58 6.88 -4.14 -2.69
CA LYS A 58 8.30 -3.99 -3.03
C LYS A 58 8.54 -2.66 -3.74
N ILE A 59 9.74 -2.12 -3.60
CA ILE A 59 10.20 -0.96 -4.36
C ILE A 59 10.99 -1.48 -5.56
N HIS A 60 10.57 -1.13 -6.77
CA HIS A 60 11.31 -1.40 -8.01
C HIS A 60 11.41 -0.10 -8.80
N GLU A 61 12.62 0.34 -9.16
CA GLU A 61 12.83 1.58 -9.93
C GLU A 61 12.12 2.81 -9.33
N ASN A 62 12.15 2.96 -8.00
CA ASN A 62 11.43 3.98 -7.23
C ASN A 62 9.90 3.90 -7.28
N GLU A 63 9.32 2.81 -7.77
CA GLU A 63 7.88 2.57 -7.79
C GLU A 63 7.46 1.51 -6.75
N TRP A 64 6.36 1.77 -6.05
CA TRP A 64 5.73 0.79 -5.17
C TRP A 64 4.95 -0.23 -5.98
N THR A 65 5.28 -1.51 -5.82
CA THR A 65 4.59 -2.63 -6.47
C THR A 65 4.01 -3.58 -5.44
N VAL A 66 2.72 -3.89 -5.54
CA VAL A 66 2.07 -4.89 -4.69
C VAL A 66 2.47 -6.30 -5.12
N VAL A 67 3.05 -7.09 -4.21
CA VAL A 67 3.56 -8.44 -4.51
C VAL A 67 2.66 -9.57 -4.00
N LYS A 68 1.82 -9.31 -2.99
CA LYS A 68 0.85 -10.27 -2.45
C LYS A 68 -0.54 -9.93 -2.95
N LYS A 69 -1.26 -10.92 -3.50
CA LYS A 69 -2.66 -10.73 -3.91
C LYS A 69 -3.53 -10.61 -2.66
N LEU A 70 -4.47 -9.66 -2.70
CA LEU A 70 -5.45 -9.50 -1.62
C LEU A 70 -6.49 -10.65 -1.60
N PHE A 71 -6.69 -11.36 -2.72
CA PHE A 71 -7.54 -12.54 -2.88
C PHE A 71 -7.06 -13.37 -4.08
#